data_AF-A0A3M8EM61-F1
#
_entry.id   AF-A0A3M8EM61-F1
#
_cell.length_a   1.000
_cell.length_b   1.000
_cell.length_c   1.000
_cell.angle_alpha   90.00
_cell.angle_beta   90.00
_cell.angle_gamma   90.00
#
_symmetry.space_group_name_H-M   'P 1'
#
loop_
_entity.id
_entity.type
_entity.pdbx_description
1 polymer ?
#
loop_
_entity_poly.entity_id
_entity_poly.type
_entity_poly.pdbx_seq_one_letter_code
_entity_poly.pdbx_strand_id
1 'polypeptide(L)'
;MNLIGFVNALLVNIGIIAGLNDPQYKVTPVGFLNMLMENPATTQISNLSQLQQGFDREIKVRYLQRGLESSVTDRDDCDTPVGAVWKETAIGAPSYSKIGLFIPDSDFRKYQEEATRTVSVGNPSAPLMLGLYNLMLTQIQAMLQKIDNNLVSAQATKFGINVVTGANTATAVNFSTTINQTDGIIKILADFEANEMSGSPIIVGNGAVNNWQMAQNVKVGVDNGGFGASKLKYYNDFKTATLWGANHFGVFAPGTVGLVDYNKNVGAFAGEKGGSIFFTIPIPVQLANGTLTTFKLDAQLKYEDCPIYNDGGDKVADRGWKLILSKYYGLFNLPNDAFAAGDRLEGVNGSLRYVGTNV
;
A
#
# COMPACT_ATOMS: atom_id res chain seq x y z
N MET A 1 34.41 2.50 -17.25
CA MET A 1 33.02 2.95 -17.46
C MET A 1 32.46 3.39 -16.12
N ASN A 2 32.04 4.64 -15.96
CA ASN A 2 31.62 5.18 -14.66
C ASN A 2 30.10 4.95 -14.46
N LEU A 3 29.74 3.71 -14.11
CA LEU A 3 28.35 3.28 -13.91
C LEU A 3 27.61 4.07 -12.82
N ILE A 4 28.36 4.64 -11.88
CA ILE A 4 27.85 5.53 -10.83
C ILE A 4 27.25 6.82 -11.44
N GLY A 5 27.82 7.32 -12.55
CA GLY A 5 27.31 8.53 -13.22
C GLY A 5 25.93 8.34 -13.85
N PHE A 6 25.66 7.17 -14.44
CA PHE A 6 24.36 6.82 -15.00
C PHE A 6 23.27 6.73 -13.92
N VAL A 7 23.58 6.06 -12.79
CA VAL A 7 22.65 5.96 -11.65
C VAL A 7 22.31 7.35 -11.09
N ASN A 8 23.30 8.22 -10.92
CA ASN A 8 23.07 9.59 -10.44
C ASN A 8 22.23 10.42 -11.41
N ALA A 9 22.47 10.31 -12.72
CA ALA A 9 21.66 11.01 -13.73
C ALA A 9 20.21 10.51 -13.79
N LEU A 10 19.98 9.21 -13.55
CA LEU A 10 18.64 8.66 -13.42
C LEU A 10 17.90 9.31 -12.24
N LEU A 11 18.53 9.38 -11.07
CA LEU A 11 17.93 9.95 -9.85
C LEU A 11 17.54 11.43 -10.00
N VAL A 12 18.35 12.23 -10.69
CA VAL A 12 18.09 13.67 -10.90
C VAL A 12 16.87 13.92 -11.81
N ASN A 13 16.69 13.11 -12.86
CA ASN A 13 15.60 13.31 -13.82
C ASN A 13 14.21 12.91 -13.28
N ILE A 14 14.15 12.09 -12.22
CA ILE A 14 12.89 11.63 -11.60
C ILE A 14 12.05 12.80 -11.05
N GLY A 15 12.69 13.89 -10.60
CA GLY A 15 12.00 15.02 -9.97
C GLY A 15 11.23 15.95 -10.91
N ILE A 16 11.42 15.82 -12.24
CA ILE A 16 10.98 16.84 -13.21
C ILE A 16 9.60 16.53 -13.84
N ILE A 17 9.11 15.28 -13.76
CA ILE A 17 7.96 14.81 -14.58
C ILE A 17 6.92 14.09 -13.72
N ALA A 18 6.39 14.77 -12.71
CA ALA A 18 5.24 14.28 -11.95
C ALA A 18 4.13 15.34 -11.99
N GLY A 19 2.92 14.99 -12.45
CA GLY A 19 1.74 15.86 -12.26
C GLY A 19 0.76 16.05 -13.43
N LEU A 20 0.91 15.41 -14.59
CA LEU A 20 -0.07 15.49 -15.69
C LEU A 20 -0.92 14.21 -15.79
N ASN A 21 -2.20 14.36 -16.17
CA ASN A 21 -3.14 13.25 -16.45
C ASN A 21 -2.77 12.49 -17.75
N ASP A 22 -1.50 12.12 -17.89
CA ASP A 22 -1.02 11.25 -18.97
C ASP A 22 -0.84 9.83 -18.39
N PRO A 23 -1.43 8.79 -18.99
CA PRO A 23 -1.26 7.40 -18.55
C PRO A 23 0.20 6.93 -18.55
N GLN A 24 1.11 7.59 -19.27
CA GLN A 24 2.54 7.27 -19.30
C GLN A 24 3.30 7.84 -18.10
N TYR A 25 2.86 8.97 -17.54
CA TYR A 25 3.57 9.69 -16.48
C TYR A 25 2.90 9.55 -15.11
N LYS A 26 1.60 9.24 -15.09
CA LYS A 26 0.83 9.15 -13.86
C LYS A 26 1.05 7.80 -13.17
N VAL A 27 1.89 7.81 -12.15
CA VAL A 27 1.97 6.71 -11.18
C VAL A 27 1.02 6.99 -10.02
N THR A 28 -0.15 6.35 -10.07
CA THR A 28 -1.13 6.39 -8.98
C THR A 28 -1.23 5.05 -8.30
N PRO A 29 -1.04 4.97 -6.97
CA PRO A 29 -1.43 3.80 -6.22
C PRO A 29 -2.94 3.60 -6.39
N VAL A 30 -3.33 2.36 -6.58
CA VAL A 30 -4.74 1.99 -6.79
C VAL A 30 -5.42 1.81 -5.43
N GLY A 31 -6.71 2.14 -5.38
CA GLY A 31 -7.67 1.74 -4.34
C GLY A 31 -7.11 1.51 -2.94
N PHE A 32 -6.96 0.23 -2.57
CA PHE A 32 -6.51 -0.19 -1.25
C PHE A 32 -5.07 0.21 -0.95
N LEU A 33 -4.13 0.05 -1.89
CA LEU A 33 -2.76 0.54 -1.73
C LEU A 33 -2.73 2.06 -1.46
N ASN A 34 -3.56 2.84 -2.15
CA ASN A 34 -3.65 4.29 -1.92
C ASN A 34 -4.15 4.62 -0.50
N MET A 35 -5.17 3.89 -0.04
CA MET A 35 -5.68 4.01 1.33
C MET A 35 -4.58 3.77 2.37
N LEU A 36 -3.77 2.71 2.19
CA LEU A 36 -2.69 2.35 3.12
C LEU A 36 -1.54 3.36 3.13
N MET A 37 -1.28 4.02 1.99
CA MET A 37 -0.24 5.05 1.89
C MET A 37 -0.70 6.38 2.50
N GLU A 38 -1.98 6.73 2.39
CA GLU A 38 -2.54 7.94 3.02
C GLU A 38 -2.81 7.78 4.52
N ASN A 39 -3.08 6.56 4.97
CA ASN A 39 -3.45 6.26 6.35
C ASN A 39 -2.53 5.17 6.91
N PRO A 40 -1.23 5.48 7.16
CA PRO A 40 -0.29 4.50 7.68
C PRO A 40 -0.73 4.00 9.06
N ALA A 41 -0.40 2.74 9.37
CA ALA A 41 -0.63 2.20 10.70
C ALA A 41 0.15 2.98 11.76
N THR A 42 -0.47 3.19 12.92
CA THR A 42 0.16 3.90 14.05
C THR A 42 1.03 2.99 14.92
N THR A 43 1.22 1.73 14.51
CA THR A 43 1.88 0.71 15.33
C THR A 43 3.39 0.84 15.33
N GLN A 44 3.98 0.56 16.50
CA GLN A 44 5.44 0.58 16.67
C GLN A 44 6.04 -0.73 16.13
N ILE A 45 6.69 -0.65 14.97
CA ILE A 45 7.46 -1.76 14.38
C ILE A 45 8.78 -1.86 15.15
N SER A 46 8.97 -2.95 15.90
CA SER A 46 10.07 -3.08 16.87
C SER A 46 11.45 -3.23 16.21
N ASN A 47 11.50 -3.70 14.97
CA ASN A 47 12.72 -3.91 14.20
C ASN A 47 12.87 -2.97 13.00
N LEU A 48 12.14 -1.85 12.96
CA LEU A 48 12.12 -0.92 11.83
C LEU A 48 13.52 -0.41 11.48
N SER A 49 14.33 -0.07 12.49
CA SER A 49 15.69 0.44 12.28
C SER A 49 16.63 -0.57 11.62
N GLN A 50 16.46 -1.86 11.90
CA GLN A 50 17.24 -2.94 11.28
C GLN A 50 16.76 -3.21 9.84
N LEU A 51 15.45 -3.18 9.61
CA LEU A 51 14.88 -3.32 8.26
C LEU A 51 15.31 -2.16 7.34
N GLN A 52 15.38 -0.94 7.86
CA GLN A 52 15.88 0.23 7.13
C GLN A 52 17.37 0.15 6.78
N GLN A 53 18.12 -0.74 7.44
CA GLN A 53 19.55 -0.99 7.15
C GLN A 53 19.77 -2.15 6.17
N GLY A 54 18.70 -2.71 5.58
CA GLY A 54 18.79 -3.76 4.55
C GLY A 54 18.89 -5.20 5.08
N PHE A 55 18.73 -5.41 6.39
CA PHE A 55 18.73 -6.75 6.96
C PHE A 55 17.47 -7.53 6.57
N ASP A 56 17.64 -8.78 6.15
CA ASP A 56 16.52 -9.69 5.84
C ASP A 56 16.01 -10.36 7.11
N ARG A 57 15.02 -9.74 7.75
CA ARG A 57 14.39 -10.24 8.97
C ARG A 57 12.87 -10.17 8.85
N GLU A 58 12.20 -11.09 9.53
CA GLU A 58 10.75 -11.03 9.66
C GLU A 58 10.34 -9.75 10.40
N ILE A 59 9.29 -9.09 9.91
CA ILE A 59 8.81 -7.85 10.48
C ILE A 59 8.00 -8.17 11.74
N LYS A 60 8.42 -7.61 12.87
CA LYS A 60 7.77 -7.83 14.17
C LYS A 60 7.12 -6.55 14.66
N VAL A 61 5.88 -6.68 15.12
CA VAL A 61 5.11 -5.60 15.72
C VAL A 61 4.85 -5.94 17.17
N ARG A 62 5.12 -4.97 18.05
CA ARG A 62 4.85 -5.09 19.48
C ARG A 62 3.56 -4.36 19.81
N TYR A 63 2.70 -5.00 20.60
CA TYR A 63 1.44 -4.44 21.04
C TYR A 63 1.15 -4.85 22.48
N LEU A 64 0.31 -4.06 23.15
CA LEU A 64 -0.25 -4.39 24.45
C LEU A 64 -1.68 -4.87 24.26
N GLN A 65 -2.03 -5.90 25.01
CA GLN A 65 -3.42 -6.35 25.09
C GLN A 65 -4.17 -5.45 26.08
N ARG A 66 -5.39 -5.04 25.72
CA ARG A 66 -6.27 -4.32 26.64
C ARG A 66 -6.63 -5.23 27.81
N GLY A 67 -6.53 -4.69 29.03
CA GLY A 67 -6.92 -5.39 30.25
C GLY A 67 -8.43 -5.58 30.35
N LEU A 68 -8.85 -6.64 31.04
CA LEU A 68 -10.26 -6.93 31.29
C LEU A 68 -10.77 -6.13 32.49
N GLU A 69 -12.05 -5.78 32.48
CA GLU A 69 -12.72 -5.22 33.66
C GLU A 69 -12.66 -6.20 34.84
N SER A 70 -12.79 -7.51 34.58
CA SER A 70 -12.66 -8.56 35.59
C SER A 70 -11.26 -8.68 36.21
N SER A 71 -10.24 -8.05 35.63
CA SER A 71 -8.89 -7.99 36.19
C SER A 71 -8.71 -6.82 37.18
N VAL A 72 -9.70 -5.92 37.29
CA VAL A 72 -9.70 -4.85 38.28
C VAL A 72 -10.26 -5.41 39.59
N THR A 73 -9.49 -5.27 40.68
CA THR A 73 -9.89 -5.74 42.01
C THR A 73 -10.38 -4.56 42.86
N ASP A 74 -11.45 -4.78 43.62
CA ASP A 74 -11.95 -3.80 44.62
C ASP A 74 -11.24 -3.94 45.98
N ARG A 75 -10.18 -4.75 46.04
CA ARG A 75 -9.43 -5.06 47.27
C ARG A 75 -8.07 -4.40 47.21
N ASP A 76 -7.76 -3.64 48.25
CA ASP A 76 -6.43 -3.09 48.50
C ASP A 76 -5.55 -4.16 49.17
N ASP A 77 -5.11 -5.13 48.35
CA ASP A 77 -4.14 -6.14 48.74
C ASP A 77 -2.89 -6.06 47.84
N CYS A 78 -1.80 -6.69 48.29
CA CYS A 78 -0.55 -6.75 47.52
C CYS A 78 -0.61 -7.75 46.36
N ASP A 79 -1.74 -8.46 46.20
CA ASP A 79 -1.93 -9.56 45.27
C ASP A 79 -2.71 -9.09 44.03
N THR A 80 -2.24 -8.01 43.39
CA THR A 80 -2.77 -7.60 42.08
C THR A 80 -2.33 -8.56 40.98
N PRO A 81 -3.21 -8.97 40.06
CA PRO A 81 -2.82 -9.78 38.91
C PRO A 81 -1.77 -9.07 38.05
N VAL A 82 -0.73 -9.81 37.68
CA VAL A 82 0.48 -9.33 37.01
C VAL A 82 0.15 -8.52 35.75
N GLY A 83 0.76 -7.34 35.66
CA GLY A 83 0.44 -6.28 34.69
C GLY A 83 0.65 -6.62 33.21
N ALA A 84 0.27 -5.66 32.35
CA ALA A 84 0.23 -5.81 30.90
C ALA A 84 1.57 -6.29 30.31
N VAL A 85 1.58 -7.49 29.73
CA VAL A 85 2.75 -8.06 29.05
C VAL A 85 2.71 -7.64 27.58
N TRP A 86 3.86 -7.19 27.07
CA TRP A 86 4.04 -6.94 25.65
C TRP A 86 3.91 -8.23 24.85
N LYS A 87 2.97 -8.26 23.90
CA LYS A 87 2.89 -9.30 22.89
C LYS A 87 3.63 -8.88 21.63
N GLU A 88 4.18 -9.85 20.93
CA GLU A 88 4.76 -9.66 19.61
C GLU A 88 3.96 -10.49 18.60
N THR A 89 3.63 -9.87 17.48
CA THR A 89 3.15 -10.60 16.30
C THR A 89 4.13 -10.38 15.15
N ALA A 90 4.28 -11.40 14.32
CA ALA A 90 5.05 -11.29 13.10
C ALA A 90 4.12 -11.10 11.91
N ILE A 91 4.49 -10.23 10.97
CA ILE A 91 3.73 -10.00 9.72
C ILE A 91 3.92 -11.15 8.71
N GLY A 92 4.60 -12.23 9.10
CA GLY A 92 4.92 -13.36 8.22
C GLY A 92 5.96 -13.01 7.16
N ALA A 93 6.18 -13.93 6.22
CA ALA A 93 7.09 -13.69 5.10
C ALA A 93 6.54 -12.57 4.20
N PRO A 94 7.27 -11.45 4.04
CA PRO A 94 6.83 -10.33 3.24
C PRO A 94 6.68 -10.75 1.78
N SER A 95 5.60 -10.31 1.15
CA SER A 95 5.38 -10.48 -0.29
C SER A 95 6.48 -9.75 -1.06
N TYR A 96 6.87 -10.35 -2.18
CA TYR A 96 7.90 -9.81 -3.08
C TYR A 96 7.32 -9.59 -4.47
N SER A 97 7.63 -8.44 -5.05
CA SER A 97 7.29 -8.16 -6.45
C SER A 97 8.48 -7.54 -7.14
N LYS A 98 8.74 -7.96 -8.38
CA LYS A 98 9.81 -7.44 -9.21
C LYS A 98 9.34 -7.25 -10.64
N ILE A 99 9.95 -6.30 -11.32
CA ILE A 99 9.80 -6.08 -12.75
C ILE A 99 11.16 -5.79 -13.36
N GLY A 100 11.41 -6.33 -14.54
CA GLY A 100 12.69 -6.17 -15.26
C GLY A 100 12.49 -5.38 -16.53
N LEU A 101 13.37 -4.42 -16.77
CA LEU A 101 13.52 -3.71 -18.03
C LEU A 101 14.84 -4.11 -18.68
N PHE A 102 14.81 -4.37 -19.98
CA PHE A 102 16.00 -4.66 -20.76
C PHE A 102 16.41 -3.41 -21.55
N ILE A 103 17.70 -3.06 -21.49
CA ILE A 103 18.30 -1.92 -22.16
C ILE A 103 19.42 -2.46 -23.06
N PRO A 104 19.28 -2.37 -24.40
CA PRO A 104 20.33 -2.80 -25.32
C PRO A 104 21.63 -2.01 -25.10
N ASP A 105 22.78 -2.65 -25.35
CA ASP A 105 24.09 -2.02 -25.15
C ASP A 105 24.28 -0.75 -26.00
N SER A 106 23.69 -0.72 -27.19
CA SER A 106 23.70 0.45 -28.08
C SER A 106 23.01 1.66 -27.47
N ASP A 107 21.93 1.46 -26.72
CA ASP A 107 21.15 2.54 -26.12
C ASP A 107 21.74 2.93 -24.77
N PHE A 108 22.27 1.96 -24.01
CA PHE A 108 22.98 2.22 -22.77
C PHE A 108 24.20 3.13 -22.97
N ARG A 109 24.96 2.94 -24.07
CA ARG A 109 26.08 3.84 -24.42
C ARG A 109 25.62 5.27 -24.69
N LYS A 110 24.52 5.45 -25.43
CA LYS A 110 23.94 6.78 -25.69
C LYS A 110 23.47 7.44 -24.40
N TYR A 111 22.83 6.68 -23.50
CA TYR A 111 22.42 7.18 -22.18
C TYR A 111 23.61 7.65 -21.32
N GLN A 112 24.74 6.93 -21.36
CA GLN A 112 25.95 7.33 -20.63
C GLN A 112 26.63 8.58 -21.21
N GLU A 113 26.69 8.70 -22.54
CA GLU A 113 27.18 9.92 -23.21
C GLU A 113 26.31 11.13 -22.87
N GLU A 114 25.00 10.95 -22.77
CA GLU A 114 24.09 12.02 -22.39
C GLU A 114 24.22 12.38 -20.90
N ALA A 115 24.30 11.38 -20.02
CA ALA A 115 24.49 11.56 -18.58
C ALA A 115 25.80 12.30 -18.24
N THR A 116 26.90 12.00 -18.94
CA THR A 116 28.17 12.72 -18.75
C THR A 116 28.10 14.17 -19.22
N ARG A 117 27.29 14.48 -20.24
CA ARG A 117 27.02 15.87 -20.67
C ARG A 117 26.14 16.64 -19.69
N THR A 118 25.17 15.99 -19.05
CA THR A 118 24.31 16.65 -18.06
C THR A 118 25.09 17.03 -16.79
N VAL A 119 26.02 16.18 -16.34
CA VAL A 119 26.86 16.44 -15.16
C VAL A 119 27.87 17.58 -15.38
N SER A 120 28.30 17.84 -16.61
CA SER A 120 29.28 18.88 -16.92
C SER A 120 28.67 20.26 -17.24
N VAL A 121 27.37 20.35 -17.56
CA VAL A 121 26.75 21.60 -18.07
C VAL A 121 25.62 22.16 -17.18
N GLY A 122 25.22 21.48 -16.11
CA GLY A 122 24.36 22.06 -15.06
C GLY A 122 22.92 22.42 -15.48
N ASN A 123 22.47 22.01 -16.67
CA ASN A 123 21.11 22.23 -17.17
C ASN A 123 20.46 20.90 -17.60
N PRO A 124 19.19 20.62 -17.23
CA PRO A 124 18.54 19.35 -17.52
C PRO A 124 17.90 19.39 -18.91
N SER A 125 18.52 18.72 -19.88
CA SER A 125 17.81 18.25 -21.07
C SER A 125 18.51 16.99 -21.57
N ALA A 126 18.17 15.86 -20.95
CA ALA A 126 18.53 14.53 -21.41
C ALA A 126 17.28 13.85 -22.02
N PRO A 127 16.89 14.22 -23.26
CA PRO A 127 15.70 13.64 -23.91
C PRO A 127 15.74 12.12 -24.05
N LEU A 128 16.91 11.49 -24.16
CA LEU A 128 16.99 10.03 -24.23
C LEU A 128 16.75 9.39 -22.84
N MET A 129 17.39 9.92 -21.79
CA MET A 129 17.13 9.49 -20.40
C MET A 129 15.66 9.67 -19.98
N LEU A 130 14.98 10.68 -20.52
CA LEU A 130 13.55 10.90 -20.33
C LEU A 130 12.71 9.75 -20.95
N GLY A 131 13.10 9.24 -22.12
CA GLY A 131 12.46 8.07 -22.73
C GLY A 131 12.62 6.79 -21.90
N LEU A 132 13.82 6.55 -21.34
CA LEU A 132 14.04 5.43 -20.42
C LEU A 132 13.22 5.56 -19.14
N TYR A 133 13.10 6.79 -18.61
CA TYR A 133 12.29 7.08 -17.44
C TYR A 133 10.79 6.80 -17.70
N ASN A 134 10.27 7.17 -18.87
CA ASN A 134 8.89 6.89 -19.25
C ASN A 134 8.62 5.38 -19.35
N LEU A 135 9.55 4.64 -19.95
CA LEU A 135 9.50 3.18 -19.99
C LEU A 135 9.49 2.60 -18.57
N MET A 136 10.29 3.15 -17.67
CA MET A 136 10.33 2.72 -16.27
C MET A 136 9.01 2.98 -15.54
N LEU A 137 8.43 4.19 -15.66
CA LEU A 137 7.17 4.54 -14.98
C LEU A 137 5.99 3.68 -15.43
N THR A 138 5.87 3.42 -16.74
CA THR A 138 4.80 2.55 -17.27
C THR A 138 4.86 1.13 -16.68
N GLN A 139 6.07 0.58 -16.53
CA GLN A 139 6.27 -0.72 -15.90
C GLN A 139 6.02 -0.67 -14.37
N ILE A 140 6.43 0.40 -13.69
CA ILE A 140 6.17 0.58 -12.26
C ILE A 140 4.67 0.58 -11.96
N GLN A 141 3.82 1.16 -12.81
CA GLN A 141 2.38 1.13 -12.60
C GLN A 141 1.83 -0.30 -12.57
N ALA A 142 2.33 -1.20 -13.42
CA ALA A 142 1.95 -2.61 -13.39
C ALA A 142 2.41 -3.28 -12.08
N MET A 143 3.59 -2.93 -11.59
CA MET A 143 4.08 -3.40 -10.30
C MET A 143 3.19 -2.93 -9.14
N LEU A 144 2.78 -1.65 -9.11
CA LEU A 144 1.85 -1.15 -8.09
C LEU A 144 0.49 -1.84 -8.12
N GLN A 145 -0.06 -2.12 -9.31
CA GLN A 145 -1.30 -2.90 -9.42
C GLN A 145 -1.15 -4.34 -8.91
N LYS A 146 0.03 -4.96 -9.09
CA LYS A 146 0.31 -6.29 -8.55
C LYS A 146 0.45 -6.27 -7.03
N ILE A 147 1.12 -5.24 -6.49
CA ILE A 147 1.23 -5.02 -5.04
C ILE A 147 -0.16 -4.90 -4.41
N ASP A 148 -1.00 -4.03 -4.98
CA ASP A 148 -2.37 -3.84 -4.53
C ASP A 148 -3.20 -5.14 -4.56
N ASN A 149 -3.19 -5.87 -5.68
CA ASN A 149 -3.87 -7.17 -5.80
C ASN A 149 -3.46 -8.13 -4.67
N ASN A 150 -2.16 -8.24 -4.39
CA ASN A 150 -1.66 -9.10 -3.32
C ASN A 150 -2.10 -8.60 -1.94
N LEU A 151 -2.14 -7.28 -1.70
CA LEU A 151 -2.60 -6.68 -0.43
C LEU A 151 -4.12 -6.86 -0.23
N VAL A 152 -4.93 -6.62 -1.25
CA VAL A 152 -6.39 -6.84 -1.22
C VAL A 152 -6.69 -8.33 -0.98
N SER A 153 -5.95 -9.23 -1.63
CA SER A 153 -6.06 -10.66 -1.41
C SER A 153 -5.70 -11.04 0.03
N ALA A 154 -4.63 -10.47 0.58
CA ALA A 154 -4.24 -10.68 1.98
C ALA A 154 -5.30 -10.14 2.96
N GLN A 155 -5.94 -9.01 2.65
CA GLN A 155 -7.00 -8.43 3.49
C GLN A 155 -8.26 -9.32 3.53
N ALA A 156 -8.54 -10.10 2.48
CA ALA A 156 -9.74 -10.92 2.38
C ALA A 156 -9.90 -11.92 3.54
N THR A 157 -8.79 -12.36 4.15
CA THR A 157 -8.75 -13.31 5.27
C THR A 157 -8.45 -12.65 6.62
N LYS A 158 -8.24 -11.33 6.66
CA LYS A 158 -7.82 -10.59 7.86
C LYS A 158 -8.88 -9.62 8.40
N PHE A 159 -10.14 -9.75 7.98
CA PHE A 159 -11.23 -8.97 8.56
C PHE A 159 -11.49 -9.35 10.02
N GLY A 160 -11.74 -8.34 10.84
CA GLY A 160 -12.06 -8.50 12.26
C GLY A 160 -13.52 -8.87 12.47
N ILE A 161 -13.85 -9.22 13.70
CA ILE A 161 -15.22 -9.46 14.13
C ILE A 161 -15.92 -8.11 14.29
N ASN A 162 -17.14 -7.99 13.76
CA ASN A 162 -18.04 -6.90 14.12
C ASN A 162 -18.80 -7.29 15.39
N VAL A 163 -18.64 -6.52 16.46
CA VAL A 163 -19.30 -6.78 17.76
C VAL A 163 -20.82 -6.82 17.65
N VAL A 164 -21.40 -6.04 16.73
CA VAL A 164 -22.87 -6.00 16.53
C VAL A 164 -23.40 -7.31 15.94
N THR A 165 -22.66 -7.93 15.02
CA THR A 165 -23.09 -9.17 14.36
C THR A 165 -22.47 -10.43 14.96
N GLY A 166 -21.41 -10.29 15.76
CA GLY A 166 -20.62 -11.41 16.29
C GLY A 166 -19.85 -12.19 15.22
N ALA A 167 -19.71 -11.66 14.00
CA ALA A 167 -19.09 -12.34 12.88
C ALA A 167 -18.09 -11.45 12.14
N ASN A 168 -17.09 -12.09 11.50
CA ASN A 168 -16.13 -11.45 10.59
C ASN A 168 -16.52 -11.56 9.10
N THR A 169 -17.71 -12.09 8.83
CA THR A 169 -18.26 -12.26 7.49
C THR A 169 -18.91 -10.97 6.99
N ALA A 170 -19.14 -10.89 5.67
CA ALA A 170 -19.72 -9.71 5.07
C ALA A 170 -21.16 -9.49 5.55
N THR A 171 -21.42 -8.33 6.14
CA THR A 171 -22.77 -7.94 6.58
C THR A 171 -23.47 -7.13 5.49
N ALA A 172 -24.72 -7.48 5.19
CA ALA A 172 -25.50 -6.73 4.19
C ALA A 172 -25.89 -5.34 4.72
N VAL A 173 -25.70 -4.33 3.88
CA VAL A 173 -26.18 -2.97 4.11
C VAL A 173 -26.84 -2.44 2.86
N ASN A 174 -27.92 -1.69 3.04
CA ASN A 174 -28.66 -1.10 1.94
C ASN A 174 -28.27 0.35 1.73
N PHE A 175 -27.93 0.73 0.50
CA PHE A 175 -27.70 2.13 0.15
C PHE A 175 -28.95 2.69 -0.52
N SER A 176 -29.66 3.55 0.21
CA SER A 176 -30.84 4.22 -0.32
C SER A 176 -30.48 5.50 -1.08
N THR A 177 -31.40 5.95 -1.93
CA THR A 177 -31.27 7.20 -2.68
C THR A 177 -31.43 8.44 -1.78
N THR A 178 -32.14 8.31 -0.66
CA THR A 178 -32.35 9.36 0.35
C THR A 178 -31.94 8.84 1.71
N ILE A 179 -30.91 9.44 2.31
CA ILE A 179 -30.39 8.98 3.60
C ILE A 179 -31.50 9.06 4.65
N ASN A 180 -31.69 7.97 5.40
CA ASN A 180 -32.57 7.87 6.55
C ASN A 180 -31.85 7.16 7.71
N GLN A 181 -32.48 7.07 8.87
CA GLN A 181 -31.87 6.46 10.08
C GLN A 181 -31.56 4.97 9.93
N THR A 182 -32.19 4.29 8.96
CA THR A 182 -31.95 2.87 8.65
C THR A 182 -31.02 2.65 7.46
N ASP A 183 -30.49 3.73 6.87
CA ASP A 183 -29.59 3.64 5.73
C ASP A 183 -28.30 2.92 6.11
N GLY A 184 -27.74 2.19 5.14
CA GLY A 184 -26.51 1.43 5.30
C GLY A 184 -25.34 2.29 5.78
N ILE A 185 -25.28 3.57 5.41
CA ILE A 185 -24.21 4.44 5.89
C ILE A 185 -24.34 4.77 7.38
N ILE A 186 -25.56 4.95 7.88
CA ILE A 186 -25.81 5.20 9.31
C ILE A 186 -25.53 3.93 10.10
N LYS A 187 -25.88 2.76 9.56
CA LYS A 187 -25.51 1.48 10.16
C LYS A 187 -23.99 1.29 10.24
N ILE A 188 -23.24 1.65 9.20
CA ILE A 188 -21.77 1.60 9.23
C ILE A 188 -21.22 2.51 10.33
N LEU A 189 -21.75 3.72 10.48
CA LEU A 189 -21.33 4.65 11.54
C LEU A 189 -21.66 4.11 12.94
N ALA A 190 -22.88 3.59 13.12
CA ALA A 190 -23.31 2.99 14.39
C ALA A 190 -22.47 1.76 14.75
N ASP A 191 -22.17 0.89 13.78
CA ASP A 191 -21.28 -0.25 13.97
C ASP A 191 -19.86 0.23 14.32
N PHE A 192 -19.37 1.29 13.67
CA PHE A 192 -18.04 1.85 13.97
C PHE A 192 -17.93 2.34 15.42
N GLU A 193 -18.95 3.03 15.92
CA GLU A 193 -19.05 3.43 17.33
C GLU A 193 -19.21 2.22 18.27
N ALA A 194 -20.04 1.24 17.90
CA ALA A 194 -20.25 0.04 18.70
C ALA A 194 -18.99 -0.80 18.86
N ASN A 195 -18.09 -0.77 17.87
CA ASN A 195 -16.77 -1.41 17.91
C ASN A 195 -15.68 -0.51 18.56
N GLU A 196 -16.05 0.63 19.16
CA GLU A 196 -15.13 1.59 19.81
C GLU A 196 -13.99 2.06 18.90
N MET A 197 -14.25 2.12 17.58
CA MET A 197 -13.25 2.59 16.63
C MET A 197 -13.19 4.12 16.65
N SER A 198 -11.98 4.68 16.67
CA SER A 198 -11.77 6.13 16.70
C SER A 198 -11.53 6.71 15.31
N GLY A 199 -11.96 7.96 15.09
CA GLY A 199 -11.79 8.68 13.84
C GLY A 199 -12.95 8.51 12.86
N SER A 200 -12.78 8.98 11.63
CA SER A 200 -13.77 8.80 10.57
C SER A 200 -13.53 7.48 9.84
N PRO A 201 -14.57 6.68 9.55
CA PRO A 201 -14.39 5.43 8.83
C PRO A 201 -13.83 5.66 7.44
N ILE A 202 -12.89 4.80 7.06
CA ILE A 202 -12.28 4.78 5.74
C ILE A 202 -12.88 3.61 4.96
N ILE A 203 -13.48 3.89 3.81
CA ILE A 203 -14.17 2.89 3.01
C ILE A 203 -13.32 2.54 1.79
N VAL A 204 -13.11 1.25 1.54
CA VAL A 204 -12.47 0.75 0.32
C VAL A 204 -13.36 -0.31 -0.31
N GLY A 205 -13.63 -0.20 -1.61
CA GLY A 205 -14.45 -1.19 -2.30
C GLY A 205 -14.86 -0.76 -3.70
N ASN A 206 -15.83 -1.47 -4.27
CA ASN A 206 -16.40 -1.19 -5.58
C ASN A 206 -17.88 -1.61 -5.64
N GLY A 207 -18.58 -1.26 -6.73
CA GLY A 207 -19.97 -1.64 -6.95
C GLY A 207 -20.96 -0.66 -6.31
N ALA A 208 -21.95 -1.19 -5.57
CA ALA A 208 -23.00 -0.40 -4.92
C ALA A 208 -22.47 0.80 -4.12
N VAL A 209 -21.40 0.60 -3.33
CA VAL A 209 -20.79 1.67 -2.52
C VAL A 209 -20.13 2.76 -3.38
N ASN A 210 -19.55 2.39 -4.53
CA ASN A 210 -18.98 3.36 -5.47
C ASN A 210 -20.08 4.25 -6.06
N ASN A 211 -21.18 3.62 -6.49
CA ASN A 211 -22.32 4.34 -7.07
C ASN A 211 -22.95 5.29 -6.05
N TRP A 212 -23.10 4.84 -4.80
CA TRP A 212 -23.56 5.69 -3.71
C TRP A 212 -22.61 6.86 -3.47
N GLN A 213 -21.29 6.64 -3.39
CA GLN A 213 -20.32 7.72 -3.19
C GLN A 213 -20.35 8.73 -4.35
N MET A 214 -20.46 8.26 -5.58
CA MET A 214 -20.61 9.14 -6.75
C MET A 214 -21.89 9.97 -6.64
N ALA A 215 -23.00 9.38 -6.20
CA ALA A 215 -24.24 10.10 -5.96
C ALA A 215 -24.09 11.18 -4.87
N GLN A 216 -23.35 10.91 -3.78
CA GLN A 216 -23.09 11.91 -2.75
C GLN A 216 -22.19 13.05 -3.26
N ASN A 217 -21.20 12.76 -4.10
CA ASN A 217 -20.27 13.76 -4.63
C ASN A 217 -20.94 14.74 -5.60
N VAL A 218 -22.01 14.34 -6.29
CA VAL A 218 -22.78 15.23 -7.18
C VAL A 218 -23.88 16.01 -6.47
N LYS A 219 -24.15 15.74 -5.18
CA LYS A 219 -25.17 16.48 -4.43
C LYS A 219 -24.77 17.94 -4.29
N VAL A 220 -25.66 18.82 -4.73
CA VAL A 220 -25.56 20.27 -4.52
C VAL A 220 -26.64 20.67 -3.52
N GLY A 221 -26.28 20.69 -2.23
CA GLY A 221 -27.20 21.04 -1.14
C GLY A 221 -27.62 19.84 -0.28
N VAL A 222 -28.82 19.94 0.30
CA VAL A 222 -29.42 18.89 1.12
C VAL A 222 -30.36 18.02 0.30
N ASP A 223 -30.43 16.73 0.61
CA ASP A 223 -31.38 15.81 -0.02
C ASP A 223 -32.79 15.93 0.59
N ASN A 224 -33.72 15.12 0.09
CA ASN A 224 -35.11 15.08 0.57
C ASN A 224 -35.23 14.65 2.04
N GLY A 225 -34.18 14.06 2.62
CA GLY A 225 -34.07 13.73 4.04
C GLY A 225 -33.44 14.85 4.88
N GLY A 226 -33.07 15.98 4.27
CA GLY A 226 -32.38 17.08 4.93
C GLY A 226 -30.88 16.85 5.14
N PHE A 227 -30.30 15.79 4.58
CA PHE A 227 -28.88 15.47 4.74
C PHE A 227 -28.04 16.08 3.61
N GLY A 228 -26.93 16.71 3.98
CA GLY A 228 -25.91 17.17 3.03
C GLY A 228 -25.05 16.03 2.48
N ALA A 229 -24.10 16.36 1.59
CA ALA A 229 -23.14 15.40 1.05
C ALA A 229 -22.29 14.75 2.16
N SER A 230 -22.17 13.42 2.12
CA SER A 230 -21.31 12.67 3.03
C SER A 230 -19.83 13.01 2.80
N LYS A 231 -19.07 13.20 3.90
CA LYS A 231 -17.63 13.51 3.89
C LYS A 231 -16.75 12.30 4.18
N LEU A 232 -17.28 11.09 4.06
CA LEU A 232 -16.52 9.87 4.32
C LEU A 232 -15.42 9.67 3.27
N LYS A 233 -14.26 9.18 3.72
CA LYS A 233 -13.14 8.88 2.83
C LYS A 233 -13.42 7.58 2.11
N TYR A 234 -13.46 7.62 0.78
CA TYR A 234 -13.70 6.46 -0.05
C TYR A 234 -12.58 6.28 -1.08
N TYR A 235 -12.06 5.05 -1.18
CA TYR A 235 -11.09 4.66 -2.18
C TYR A 235 -11.71 3.57 -3.06
N ASN A 236 -11.89 3.90 -4.35
CA ASN A 236 -12.40 2.94 -5.32
C ASN A 236 -11.31 1.93 -5.70
N ASP A 237 -11.62 0.65 -5.57
CA ASP A 237 -10.73 -0.44 -5.91
C ASP A 237 -11.44 -1.52 -6.72
N PHE A 238 -11.12 -1.62 -8.02
CA PHE A 238 -11.73 -2.61 -8.89
C PHE A 238 -11.38 -4.06 -8.54
N LYS A 239 -10.27 -4.31 -7.84
CA LYS A 239 -9.83 -5.66 -7.47
C LYS A 239 -10.68 -6.25 -6.34
N THR A 240 -11.33 -5.42 -5.52
CA THR A 240 -12.22 -5.91 -4.45
C THR A 240 -13.41 -6.67 -5.01
N ALA A 241 -13.95 -6.26 -6.15
CA ALA A 241 -15.06 -6.96 -6.81
C ALA A 241 -14.71 -8.41 -7.16
N THR A 242 -13.45 -8.64 -7.57
CA THR A 242 -12.95 -9.99 -7.91
C THR A 242 -12.44 -10.78 -6.71
N LEU A 243 -11.80 -10.12 -5.74
CA LEU A 243 -11.10 -10.79 -4.64
C LEU A 243 -11.95 -10.93 -3.36
N TRP A 244 -12.79 -9.94 -3.07
CA TRP A 244 -13.72 -9.98 -1.93
C TRP A 244 -15.13 -10.38 -2.34
N GLY A 245 -15.50 -10.16 -3.60
CA GLY A 245 -16.81 -10.49 -4.18
C GLY A 245 -17.55 -9.24 -4.68
N ALA A 246 -18.57 -9.46 -5.50
CA ALA A 246 -19.36 -8.39 -6.08
C ALA A 246 -20.08 -7.55 -5.01
N ASN A 247 -19.96 -6.22 -5.09
CA ASN A 247 -20.48 -5.27 -4.09
C ASN A 247 -19.90 -5.42 -2.66
N HIS A 248 -18.85 -6.23 -2.47
CA HIS A 248 -18.16 -6.28 -1.19
C HIS A 248 -17.24 -5.06 -1.02
N PHE A 249 -17.23 -4.53 0.19
CA PHE A 249 -16.36 -3.43 0.58
C PHE A 249 -15.93 -3.58 2.04
N GLY A 250 -14.80 -2.98 2.35
CA GLY A 250 -14.21 -2.95 3.68
C GLY A 250 -14.35 -1.56 4.29
N VAL A 251 -14.59 -1.51 5.58
CA VAL A 251 -14.57 -0.28 6.38
C VAL A 251 -13.45 -0.42 7.40
N PHE A 252 -12.59 0.58 7.45
CA PHE A 252 -11.34 0.53 8.21
C PHE A 252 -11.26 1.72 9.17
N ALA A 253 -10.80 1.44 10.38
CA ALA A 253 -10.42 2.47 11.32
C ALA A 253 -9.05 3.06 10.92
N PRO A 254 -8.86 4.38 11.00
CA PRO A 254 -7.57 5.00 10.79
C PRO A 254 -6.48 4.40 11.69
N GLY A 255 -5.36 4.00 11.11
CA GLY A 255 -4.17 3.54 11.85
C GLY A 255 -4.18 2.07 12.28
N THR A 256 -5.26 1.31 12.06
CA THR A 256 -5.35 -0.12 12.44
C THR A 256 -4.86 -1.07 11.36
N VAL A 257 -4.93 -0.63 10.09
CA VAL A 257 -4.42 -1.36 8.93
C VAL A 257 -3.38 -0.48 8.23
N GLY A 258 -2.25 -1.06 7.83
CA GLY A 258 -1.17 -0.30 7.20
C GLY A 258 -0.29 -1.14 6.29
N LEU A 259 0.35 -0.44 5.34
CA LEU A 259 1.41 -1.00 4.53
C LEU A 259 2.69 -1.04 5.35
N VAL A 260 3.35 -2.19 5.40
CA VAL A 260 4.72 -2.27 5.89
C VAL A 260 5.63 -2.70 4.77
N ASP A 261 6.64 -1.90 4.49
CA ASP A 261 7.55 -2.10 3.38
C ASP A 261 8.99 -1.90 3.83
N TYR A 262 9.93 -2.55 3.13
CA TYR A 262 11.35 -2.35 3.38
C TYR A 262 12.16 -2.53 2.10
N ASN A 263 13.40 -2.07 2.15
CA ASN A 263 14.34 -2.06 1.04
C ASN A 263 15.59 -2.84 1.45
N LYS A 264 16.00 -3.83 0.67
CA LYS A 264 17.20 -4.64 0.93
C LYS A 264 18.48 -3.94 0.45
N ASN A 265 18.40 -3.13 -0.61
CA ASN A 265 19.57 -2.55 -1.26
C ASN A 265 19.98 -1.21 -0.60
N VAL A 266 20.09 -1.18 0.73
CA VAL A 266 20.38 0.01 1.53
C VAL A 266 21.63 -0.21 2.39
N GLY A 267 22.35 0.87 2.71
CA GLY A 267 23.51 0.82 3.59
C GLY A 267 24.61 -0.09 3.05
N ALA A 268 25.12 -0.99 3.89
CA ALA A 268 26.18 -1.95 3.52
C ALA A 268 25.75 -2.97 2.44
N PHE A 269 24.45 -3.08 2.17
CA PHE A 269 23.93 -4.00 1.16
C PHE A 269 23.87 -3.38 -0.24
N ALA A 270 23.93 -2.06 -0.34
CA ALA A 270 24.07 -1.32 -1.61
C ALA A 270 25.50 -1.41 -2.19
N GLY A 271 25.64 -1.04 -3.46
CA GLY A 271 26.92 -0.97 -4.17
C GLY A 271 27.12 -2.06 -5.22
N GLU A 272 28.33 -2.12 -5.77
CA GLU A 272 28.71 -3.08 -6.80
C GLU A 272 29.10 -4.43 -6.17
N LYS A 273 28.45 -5.51 -6.59
CA LYS A 273 28.72 -6.87 -6.14
C LYS A 273 28.58 -7.84 -7.31
N GLY A 274 29.65 -8.58 -7.62
CA GLY A 274 29.62 -9.66 -8.61
C GLY A 274 29.11 -9.24 -10.00
N GLY A 275 29.47 -8.04 -10.47
CA GLY A 275 29.03 -7.51 -11.77
C GLY A 275 27.59 -6.97 -11.80
N SER A 276 26.91 -6.89 -10.65
CA SER A 276 25.64 -6.18 -10.49
C SER A 276 25.80 -4.96 -9.58
N ILE A 277 25.03 -3.91 -9.84
CA ILE A 277 24.97 -2.71 -8.99
C ILE A 277 23.62 -2.68 -8.29
N PHE A 278 23.65 -2.63 -6.96
CA PHE A 278 22.48 -2.59 -6.10
C PHE A 278 22.29 -1.19 -5.53
N PHE A 279 21.10 -0.60 -5.71
CA PHE A 279 20.77 0.73 -5.22
C PHE A 279 19.26 0.86 -4.95
N THR A 280 18.81 2.01 -4.46
CA THR A 280 17.38 2.32 -4.30
C THR A 280 16.98 3.50 -5.17
N ILE A 281 15.75 3.48 -5.67
CA ILE A 281 15.17 4.53 -6.50
C ILE A 281 13.92 5.07 -5.80
N PRO A 282 13.88 6.36 -5.42
CA PRO A 282 12.64 7.01 -4.97
C PRO A 282 11.75 7.29 -6.17
N ILE A 283 10.50 6.81 -6.15
CA ILE A 283 9.51 7.08 -7.20
C ILE A 283 8.44 8.04 -6.66
N PRO A 284 8.15 9.15 -7.34
CA PRO A 284 7.03 10.02 -6.97
C PRO A 284 5.72 9.31 -7.31
N VAL A 285 4.82 9.24 -6.34
CA VAL A 285 3.48 8.69 -6.50
C VAL A 285 2.44 9.70 -6.05
N GLN A 286 1.38 9.87 -6.84
CA GLN A 286 0.31 10.81 -6.53
C GLN A 286 -0.78 10.14 -5.70
N LEU A 287 -1.00 10.63 -4.49
CA LEU A 287 -2.06 10.19 -3.59
C LEU A 287 -3.45 10.67 -4.06
N ALA A 288 -4.53 10.10 -3.52
CA ALA A 288 -5.91 10.49 -3.87
C ALA A 288 -6.19 11.97 -3.57
N ASN A 289 -5.56 12.51 -2.52
CA ASN A 289 -5.64 13.93 -2.16
C ASN A 289 -4.85 14.87 -3.10
N GLY A 290 -4.19 14.34 -4.14
CA GLY A 290 -3.38 15.10 -5.10
C GLY A 290 -1.95 15.38 -4.65
N THR A 291 -1.57 15.00 -3.43
CA THR A 291 -0.21 15.17 -2.89
C THR A 291 0.74 14.16 -3.50
N LEU A 292 1.98 14.58 -3.78
CA LEU A 292 3.05 13.67 -4.18
C LEU A 292 3.75 13.12 -2.95
N THR A 293 3.81 11.80 -2.81
CA THR A 293 4.66 11.12 -1.84
C THR A 293 5.73 10.30 -2.56
N THR A 294 6.73 9.82 -1.82
CA THR A 294 7.84 9.04 -2.39
C THR A 294 7.71 7.57 -2.00
N PHE A 295 7.63 6.69 -3.00
CA PHE A 295 7.71 5.24 -2.82
C PHE A 295 9.08 4.73 -3.24
N LYS A 296 9.87 4.19 -2.31
CA LYS A 296 11.24 3.75 -2.59
C LYS A 296 11.28 2.30 -3.08
N LEU A 297 11.88 2.04 -4.23
CA LEU A 297 12.07 0.70 -4.79
C LEU A 297 13.53 0.27 -4.69
N ASP A 298 13.77 -1.03 -4.51
CA ASP A 298 15.08 -1.64 -4.68
C ASP A 298 15.37 -1.81 -6.19
N ALA A 299 16.54 -1.41 -6.63
CA ALA A 299 17.00 -1.57 -8.01
C ALA A 299 18.27 -2.43 -8.06
N GLN A 300 18.33 -3.31 -9.05
CA GLN A 300 19.53 -4.06 -9.44
C GLN A 300 19.79 -3.82 -10.92
N LEU A 301 20.99 -3.33 -11.24
CA LEU A 301 21.48 -3.20 -12.60
C LEU A 301 22.49 -4.32 -12.86
N LYS A 302 22.18 -5.23 -13.79
CA LYS A 302 23.03 -6.39 -14.14
C LYS A 302 23.35 -6.37 -15.63
N TYR A 303 24.60 -6.66 -15.99
CA TYR A 303 24.98 -6.89 -17.38
C TYR A 303 24.63 -8.32 -17.81
N GLU A 304 23.98 -8.46 -18.96
CA GLU A 304 23.74 -9.74 -19.63
C GLU A 304 24.72 -9.85 -20.82
N ASP A 305 25.65 -10.79 -20.69
CA ASP A 305 26.77 -11.03 -21.60
C ASP A 305 26.41 -11.92 -22.80
N CYS A 306 25.28 -12.62 -22.73
CA CYS A 306 24.75 -13.49 -23.77
C CYS A 306 23.41 -12.97 -24.33
N PRO A 307 23.16 -13.07 -25.64
CA PRO A 307 21.83 -12.85 -26.20
C PRO A 307 20.82 -13.83 -25.62
N ILE A 308 19.60 -13.37 -25.38
CA ILE A 308 18.51 -14.19 -24.86
C ILE A 308 17.66 -14.67 -26.03
N TYR A 309 17.43 -15.98 -26.11
CA TYR A 309 16.55 -16.61 -27.09
C TYR A 309 15.29 -17.14 -26.38
N ASN A 310 14.14 -17.15 -27.05
CA ASN A 310 12.93 -17.81 -26.55
C ASN A 310 13.05 -19.33 -26.74
N ASP A 311 12.13 -20.09 -26.15
CA ASP A 311 12.06 -21.55 -26.32
C ASP A 311 11.84 -21.99 -27.78
N GLY A 312 11.44 -21.05 -28.66
CA GLY A 312 11.30 -21.24 -30.11
C GLY A 312 12.57 -20.96 -30.92
N GLY A 313 13.67 -20.53 -30.29
CA GLY A 313 14.94 -20.20 -30.95
C GLY A 313 15.03 -18.80 -31.56
N ASP A 314 14.00 -17.95 -31.42
CA ASP A 314 14.05 -16.56 -31.83
C ASP A 314 14.83 -15.72 -30.81
N LYS A 315 15.65 -14.80 -31.32
CA LYS A 315 16.37 -13.85 -30.47
C LYS A 315 15.39 -12.85 -29.86
N VAL A 316 15.24 -12.88 -28.54
CA VAL A 316 14.36 -12.01 -27.75
C VAL A 316 15.08 -10.75 -27.30
N ALA A 317 16.38 -10.84 -27.01
CA ALA A 317 17.20 -9.71 -26.61
C ALA A 317 18.66 -9.91 -27.03
N ASP A 318 19.31 -8.81 -27.44
CA ASP A 318 20.76 -8.77 -27.65
C ASP A 318 21.53 -8.71 -26.31
N ARG A 319 22.85 -8.58 -26.37
CA ARG A 319 23.64 -8.21 -25.17
C ARG A 319 23.22 -6.84 -24.66
N GLY A 320 23.24 -6.65 -23.35
CA GLY A 320 22.84 -5.36 -22.77
C GLY A 320 22.69 -5.40 -21.26
N TRP A 321 21.95 -4.44 -20.74
CA TRP A 321 21.75 -4.22 -19.31
C TRP A 321 20.33 -4.55 -18.91
N LYS A 322 20.18 -5.23 -17.79
CA LYS A 322 18.91 -5.52 -17.15
C LYS A 322 18.76 -4.66 -15.90
N LEU A 323 17.76 -3.78 -15.90
CA LEU A 323 17.34 -3.03 -14.73
C LEU A 323 16.17 -3.75 -14.08
N ILE A 324 16.40 -4.31 -12.88
CA ILE A 324 15.38 -5.02 -12.10
C ILE A 324 14.95 -4.11 -10.96
N LEU A 325 13.69 -3.73 -10.96
CA LEU A 325 13.05 -3.02 -9.85
C LEU A 325 12.31 -4.03 -8.98
N SER A 326 12.39 -3.87 -7.67
CA SER A 326 11.73 -4.78 -6.75
C SER A 326 11.38 -4.13 -5.42
N LYS A 327 10.46 -4.77 -4.69
CA LYS A 327 10.03 -4.31 -3.37
C LYS A 327 9.56 -5.49 -2.53
N TYR A 328 9.90 -5.42 -1.24
CA TYR A 328 9.31 -6.26 -0.21
C TYR A 328 8.25 -5.47 0.56
N TYR A 329 7.10 -6.08 0.75
CA TYR A 329 5.95 -5.44 1.39
C TYR A 329 5.07 -6.47 2.10
N GLY A 330 4.28 -6.01 3.06
CA GLY A 330 3.32 -6.79 3.80
C GLY A 330 2.16 -5.94 4.26
N LEU A 331 1.04 -6.61 4.54
CA LEU A 331 -0.14 -5.98 5.12
C LEU A 331 -0.14 -6.20 6.63
N PHE A 332 -0.09 -5.10 7.37
CA PHE A 332 -0.33 -5.10 8.80
C PHE A 332 -1.82 -4.88 9.09
N ASN A 333 -2.38 -5.72 9.95
CA ASN A 333 -3.66 -5.53 10.60
C ASN A 333 -3.42 -5.64 12.09
N LEU A 334 -4.19 -4.89 12.88
CA LEU A 334 -4.24 -5.11 14.32
C LEU A 334 -4.54 -6.61 14.58
N PRO A 335 -3.82 -7.27 15.49
CA PRO A 335 -4.10 -8.67 15.81
C PRO A 335 -5.49 -8.83 16.42
N ASN A 336 -6.17 -9.93 16.10
CA ASN A 336 -7.49 -10.24 16.66
C ASN A 336 -7.46 -10.47 18.18
N ASP A 337 -6.29 -10.72 18.76
CA ASP A 337 -6.06 -10.87 20.20
C ASP A 337 -5.54 -9.58 20.86
N ALA A 338 -5.66 -8.43 20.20
CA ALA A 338 -5.42 -7.12 20.82
C ALA A 338 -6.39 -6.86 22.00
N PHE A 339 -7.57 -7.46 21.95
CA PHE A 339 -8.52 -7.54 23.06
C PHE A 339 -8.40 -8.90 23.75
N ALA A 340 -8.53 -8.92 25.07
CA ALA A 340 -8.50 -10.16 25.84
C ALA A 340 -9.75 -11.02 25.63
N ALA A 341 -9.60 -12.32 25.79
CA ALA A 341 -10.75 -13.23 25.75
C ALA A 341 -11.71 -12.86 26.88
N GLY A 342 -12.98 -12.66 26.54
CA GLY A 342 -13.99 -12.12 27.46
C GLY A 342 -14.09 -10.59 27.51
N ASP A 343 -13.27 -9.85 26.75
CA ASP A 343 -13.52 -8.43 26.46
C ASP A 343 -14.68 -8.31 25.47
N ARG A 344 -15.49 -7.25 25.59
CA ARG A 344 -16.60 -6.97 24.65
C ARG A 344 -16.12 -6.86 23.20
N LEU A 345 -14.88 -6.45 22.99
CA LEU A 345 -14.27 -6.22 21.68
C LEU A 345 -13.37 -7.39 21.23
N GLU A 346 -13.49 -8.57 21.83
CA GLU A 346 -12.73 -9.76 21.41
C GLU A 346 -12.84 -9.99 19.90
N GLY A 347 -11.68 -10.10 19.22
CA GLY A 347 -11.62 -10.32 17.77
C GLY A 347 -11.79 -9.08 16.89
N VAL A 348 -12.04 -7.89 17.47
CA VAL A 348 -12.06 -6.62 16.74
C VAL A 348 -10.64 -6.23 16.35
N ASN A 349 -10.44 -5.89 15.07
CA ASN A 349 -9.13 -5.46 14.57
C ASN A 349 -9.15 -4.14 13.77
N GLY A 350 -10.23 -3.38 13.90
CA GLY A 350 -10.39 -2.13 13.17
C GLY A 350 -10.65 -2.30 11.68
N SER A 351 -11.04 -3.50 11.21
CA SER A 351 -11.51 -3.74 9.86
C SER A 351 -12.82 -4.52 9.86
N LEU A 352 -13.83 -3.99 9.18
CA LEU A 352 -15.18 -4.54 9.08
C LEU A 352 -15.49 -4.83 7.61
N ARG A 353 -16.23 -5.93 7.34
CA ARG A 353 -16.60 -6.35 6.00
C ARG A 353 -18.09 -6.21 5.76
N TYR A 354 -18.45 -5.59 4.65
CA TYR A 354 -19.84 -5.39 4.26
C TYR A 354 -20.08 -5.79 2.80
N VAL A 355 -21.36 -6.01 2.47
CA VAL A 355 -21.84 -6.16 1.10
C VAL A 355 -22.96 -5.16 0.87
N GLY A 356 -22.80 -4.32 -0.16
CA GLY A 356 -23.78 -3.31 -0.53
C GLY A 356 -24.92 -3.93 -1.35
N THR A 357 -26.15 -3.67 -0.94
CA THR A 357 -27.33 -3.93 -1.77
C THR A 357 -27.93 -2.60 -2.21
N ASN A 358 -28.26 -2.51 -3.50
CA ASN A 358 -29.07 -1.41 -4.01
C ASN A 358 -30.55 -1.76 -3.79
N VAL A 359 -31.35 -0.76 -3.42
CA VAL A 359 -32.80 -0.78 -3.65
C VAL A 359 -33.11 0.24 -4.73
#